data_AF-H9X0T5-F1
#
_entry.id   AF-H9X0T5-F1
#
_cell.length_a   1.000
_cell.length_b   1.000
_cell.length_c   1.000
_cell.angle_alpha   90.00
_cell.angle_beta   90.00
_cell.angle_gamma   90.00
#
_symmetry.space_group_name_H-M   'P 1'
#
loop_
_entity.id
_entity.type
_entity.pdbx_description
1 polymer ?
#
loop_
_entity_poly.entity_id
_entity_poly.type
_entity_poly.pdbx_seq_one_letter_code
_entity_poly.pdbx_strand_id
1 'polypeptide(L)'
;LATHIWVAITRARKLKLEEQTTLSLPVDCRGRLVPPLPKSYFGNAIHLIHMTTTVGELLNNSNIITTVNLLHENIEAAQRDERIRSKIEEWMENPNLTSVQGIANHILIGSSPRFPVYVSDFGFGPPMCVRSGRGNKYDGKVT
;
A
#
# COMPACT_ATOMS: atom_id res chain seq x y z
N LEU A 1 10.58 -3.22 -5.13
CA LEU A 1 9.62 -4.35 -5.22
C LEU A 1 8.21 -3.89 -5.62
N ALA A 2 7.57 -2.99 -4.87
CA ALA A 2 6.20 -2.53 -5.17
C ALA A 2 5.99 -2.08 -6.64
N THR A 3 6.88 -1.20 -7.14
CA THR A 3 6.86 -0.76 -8.56
C THR A 3 6.97 -1.93 -9.53
N HIS A 4 7.88 -2.88 -9.27
CA HIS A 4 8.08 -4.03 -10.14
C HIS A 4 6.82 -4.89 -10.23
N ILE A 5 6.17 -5.16 -9.09
CA ILE A 5 4.92 -5.90 -9.02
C ILE A 5 3.80 -5.13 -9.76
N TRP A 6 3.70 -3.82 -9.55
CA TRP A 6 2.71 -2.98 -10.24
C TRP A 6 2.86 -3.06 -11.77
N VAL A 7 4.09 -2.88 -12.27
CA VAL A 7 4.39 -2.99 -13.71
C VAL A 7 4.09 -4.40 -14.23
N ALA A 8 4.50 -5.44 -13.50
CA ALA A 8 4.27 -6.82 -13.92
C ALA A 8 2.78 -7.18 -14.02
N ILE A 9 1.97 -6.80 -13.01
CA ILE A 9 0.52 -7.03 -13.02
C ILE A 9 -0.14 -6.21 -14.13
N THR A 10 0.24 -4.94 -14.31
CA THR A 10 -0.33 -4.09 -15.38
C THR A 10 -0.03 -4.67 -16.77
N ARG A 11 1.20 -5.17 -17.02
CA ARG A 11 1.54 -5.88 -18.26
C ARG A 11 0.69 -7.14 -18.46
N ALA A 12 0.52 -7.93 -17.40
CA ALA A 12 -0.27 -9.16 -17.44
C ALA A 12 -1.75 -8.91 -17.74
N ARG A 13 -2.31 -7.80 -17.24
CA ARG A 13 -3.72 -7.40 -17.48
C ARG A 13 -3.99 -6.94 -18.91
N LYS A 14 -2.96 -6.59 -19.71
CA LYS A 14 -3.08 -6.17 -21.13
C LYS A 14 -4.15 -5.08 -21.36
N LEU A 15 -4.21 -4.13 -20.45
CA LEU A 15 -5.11 -2.98 -20.51
C LEU A 15 -4.74 -2.06 -21.66
N LYS A 16 -5.69 -1.25 -22.12
CA LYS A 16 -5.41 -0.19 -23.10
C LYS A 16 -4.49 0.87 -22.48
N LEU A 17 -3.68 1.53 -23.31
CA LEU A 17 -2.68 2.49 -22.83
C LEU A 17 -3.33 3.70 -22.15
N GLU A 18 -4.56 4.04 -22.53
CA GLU A 18 -5.33 5.17 -22.00
C GLU A 18 -6.02 4.84 -20.67
N GLU A 19 -6.13 3.56 -20.31
CA GLU A 19 -6.75 3.15 -19.05
C GLU A 19 -5.90 3.57 -17.85
N GLN A 20 -6.57 3.90 -16.75
CA GLN A 20 -5.89 4.17 -15.48
C GLN A 20 -5.60 2.87 -14.73
N THR A 21 -4.48 2.88 -14.02
CA THR A 21 -4.07 1.84 -13.07
C THR A 21 -3.68 2.51 -11.76
N THR A 22 -4.05 1.88 -10.64
CA THR A 22 -3.81 2.44 -9.30
C THR A 22 -3.03 1.47 -8.44
N LEU A 23 -1.91 1.92 -7.87
CA LEU A 23 -1.20 1.23 -6.79
C LEU A 23 -1.57 1.86 -5.45
N SER A 24 -1.95 1.03 -4.49
CA SER A 24 -2.20 1.45 -3.11
C SER A 24 -1.27 0.75 -2.13
N LEU A 25 -0.74 1.53 -1.19
CA LEU A 25 0.19 1.08 -0.16
C LEU A 25 -0.29 1.55 1.21
N PRO A 26 -0.63 0.62 2.13
CA PRO A 26 -0.93 0.96 3.51
C PRO A 26 0.37 1.31 4.23
N VAL A 27 0.35 2.38 5.01
CA VAL A 27 1.52 2.83 5.74
C VAL A 27 1.23 3.08 7.21
N ASP A 28 2.12 2.59 8.07
CA ASP A 28 2.07 2.80 9.51
C ASP A 28 2.39 4.25 9.88
N CYS A 29 1.41 4.91 10.50
CA CYS A 29 1.49 6.32 10.89
C CYS A 29 1.98 6.52 12.33
N ARG A 30 2.12 5.47 13.14
CA ARG A 30 2.39 5.61 14.59
C ARG A 30 3.62 6.47 14.88
N GLY A 31 4.73 6.20 14.20
CA GLY A 31 5.97 6.96 14.35
C GLY A 31 6.06 8.24 13.52
N ARG A 32 5.01 8.59 12.76
CA ARG A 32 5.01 9.70 11.81
C ARG A 32 4.20 10.90 12.28
N LEU A 33 3.32 10.69 13.26
CA LEU A 33 2.58 11.75 13.90
C LEU A 33 3.47 12.53 14.88
N VAL A 34 3.11 13.79 15.13
CA VAL A 34 3.79 14.64 16.11
C VAL A 34 2.77 15.09 17.18
N PRO A 35 2.91 14.65 18.45
CA PRO A 35 3.87 13.64 18.94
C PRO A 35 3.55 12.23 18.39
N PRO A 36 4.54 11.32 18.33
CA PRO A 36 4.32 9.96 17.85
C PRO A 36 3.37 9.21 18.78
N LEU A 37 2.57 8.32 18.19
CA LEU A 37 1.74 7.40 18.97
C LEU A 37 2.62 6.43 19.77
N PRO A 38 2.16 5.99 20.96
CA PRO A 38 2.83 4.95 21.71
C PRO A 38 3.06 3.70 20.85
N LYS A 39 4.21 3.04 21.00
CA LYS A 39 4.47 1.76 20.33
C LYS A 39 3.44 0.69 20.71
N SER A 40 2.86 0.79 21.91
CA SER A 40 1.79 -0.06 22.43
C SER A 40 0.38 0.33 21.95
N TYR A 41 0.24 1.33 21.08
CA TYR A 41 -1.07 1.74 20.55
C TYR A 41 -1.75 0.57 19.82
N PHE A 42 -2.82 0.07 20.44
CA PHE A 42 -3.56 -1.12 20.00
C PHE A 42 -4.45 -0.87 18.78
N GLY A 43 -4.88 0.38 18.56
CA GLY A 43 -5.78 0.73 17.46
C GLY A 43 -5.14 0.70 16.08
N ASN A 44 -5.94 0.96 15.05
CA ASN A 44 -5.46 1.11 13.68
C ASN A 44 -4.94 2.53 13.44
N ALA A 45 -3.66 2.65 13.09
CA ALA A 45 -3.03 3.90 12.68
C ALA A 45 -2.33 3.69 11.34
N ILE A 46 -3.14 3.52 10.29
CA ILE A 46 -2.69 3.23 8.93
C ILE A 46 -3.26 4.29 7.99
N HIS A 47 -2.40 4.91 7.19
CA HIS A 47 -2.79 5.76 6.08
C HIS A 47 -2.60 5.00 4.76
N LEU A 48 -3.62 5.00 3.91
CA LEU A 48 -3.56 4.36 2.60
C LEU A 48 -3.13 5.39 1.55
N ILE A 49 -1.95 5.18 0.98
CA ILE A 49 -1.42 6.04 -0.09
C ILE A 49 -1.85 5.45 -1.43
N HIS A 50 -2.45 6.27 -2.28
CA HIS A 50 -2.89 5.91 -3.62
C HIS A 50 -2.03 6.63 -4.67
N MET A 51 -1.61 5.91 -5.70
CA MET A 51 -1.02 6.50 -6.89
C MET A 51 -1.70 5.96 -8.12
N THR A 52 -2.16 6.88 -8.96
CA THR A 52 -2.87 6.59 -10.21
C THR A 52 -2.10 7.20 -11.36
N THR A 53 -1.95 6.45 -12.44
CA THR A 53 -1.33 6.87 -13.69
C THR A 53 -1.99 6.10 -14.83
N THR A 54 -1.75 6.51 -16.07
CA THR A 54 -2.18 5.72 -17.22
C THR A 54 -1.28 4.50 -17.42
N VAL A 55 -1.82 3.44 -18.02
CA VAL A 55 -1.05 2.24 -18.40
C VAL A 55 0.08 2.63 -19.36
N GLY A 56 -0.19 3.54 -20.29
CA GLY A 56 0.79 4.11 -21.20
C GLY A 56 1.96 4.75 -20.46
N GLU A 57 1.70 5.67 -19.52
CA GLU A 57 2.76 6.30 -18.72
C GLU A 57 3.54 5.29 -17.88
N LEU A 58 2.85 4.34 -17.23
CA LEU A 58 3.50 3.34 -16.38
C LEU A 58 4.43 2.42 -17.19
N LEU A 59 4.03 2.03 -18.40
CA LEU A 59 4.77 1.07 -19.23
C LEU A 59 5.77 1.74 -20.17
N ASN A 60 5.50 2.97 -20.63
CA ASN A 60 6.37 3.74 -21.52
C ASN A 60 7.49 4.48 -20.78
N ASN A 61 7.43 4.55 -19.45
CA ASN A 61 8.60 4.86 -18.64
C ASN A 61 9.66 3.77 -18.89
N SER A 62 10.52 4.03 -19.88
CA SER A 62 11.60 3.14 -20.31
C SER A 62 12.58 2.82 -19.18
N ASN A 63 12.55 3.61 -18.11
CA ASN A 63 13.31 3.40 -16.90
C ASN A 63 12.41 3.21 -15.68
N ILE A 64 12.38 1.99 -15.14
CA ILE A 64 11.70 1.65 -13.87
C ILE A 64 12.16 2.51 -12.69
N ILE A 65 13.40 3.04 -12.73
CA ILE A 65 13.95 3.92 -11.69
C ILE A 65 13.12 5.19 -11.57
N THR A 66 12.67 5.77 -12.69
CA THR A 66 11.82 6.97 -12.67
C THR A 66 10.52 6.72 -11.92
N THR A 67 9.85 5.60 -12.21
CA THR A 67 8.63 5.20 -11.50
C THR A 67 8.88 4.89 -10.03
N VAL A 68 10.03 4.30 -9.69
CA VAL A 68 10.44 4.06 -8.29
C VAL A 68 10.67 5.37 -7.55
N ASN A 69 11.34 6.35 -8.15
CA ASN A 69 11.60 7.64 -7.53
C ASN A 69 10.29 8.41 -7.31
N LEU A 70 9.42 8.45 -8.33
CA LEU A 70 8.10 9.06 -8.21
C LEU A 70 7.27 8.39 -7.10
N LEU A 71 7.29 7.06 -7.04
CA LEU A 71 6.65 6.29 -5.97
C LEU A 71 7.20 6.71 -4.59
N HIS A 72 8.52 6.78 -4.46
CA HIS A 72 9.18 7.12 -3.21
C HIS A 72 8.83 8.54 -2.76
N GLU A 73 8.95 9.52 -3.65
CA GLU A 73 8.62 10.93 -3.37
C GLU A 73 7.16 11.11 -2.96
N ASN A 74 6.23 10.44 -3.63
CA ASN A 74 4.81 10.46 -3.24
C ASN A 74 4.60 9.85 -1.84
N ILE A 75 5.29 8.77 -1.50
CA ILE A 75 5.21 8.17 -0.18
C ILE A 75 5.82 9.10 0.89
N GLU A 76 6.96 9.73 0.62
CA GLU A 76 7.60 10.71 1.51
C GLU A 76 6.73 11.96 1.71
N ALA A 77 6.03 12.42 0.69
CA ALA A 77 5.13 13.56 0.80
C ALA A 77 3.85 13.20 1.58
N ALA A 78 3.25 12.06 1.28
CA ALA A 78 1.97 11.65 1.89
C ALA A 78 2.10 11.23 3.36
N GLN A 79 3.33 11.00 3.84
CA GLN A 79 3.55 10.49 5.19
C GLN A 79 3.85 11.53 6.27
N ARG A 80 3.85 12.82 5.91
CA ARG A 80 4.06 13.92 6.86
C ARG A 80 2.87 14.04 7.81
N ASP A 81 3.12 14.46 9.05
CA ASP A 81 2.09 14.59 10.10
C ASP A 81 0.91 15.44 9.63
N GLU A 82 1.20 16.59 9.03
CA GLU A 82 0.20 17.54 8.54
C GLU A 82 -0.69 16.90 7.46
N ARG A 83 -0.09 16.10 6.59
CA ARG A 83 -0.82 15.43 5.50
C ARG A 83 -1.70 14.29 6.02
N ILE A 84 -1.21 13.54 7.00
CA ILE A 84 -1.99 12.49 7.68
C ILE A 84 -3.19 13.12 8.39
N ARG A 85 -2.99 14.19 9.17
CA ARG A 85 -4.05 14.90 9.90
C ARG A 85 -5.09 15.51 8.96
N SER A 86 -4.65 16.20 7.91
CA SER A 86 -5.53 16.75 6.88
C SER A 86 -6.41 15.67 6.25
N LYS A 87 -5.87 14.45 6.03
CA LYS A 87 -6.67 13.36 5.46
C LYS A 87 -7.68 12.77 6.47
N ILE A 88 -7.37 12.81 7.76
CA ILE A 88 -8.31 12.44 8.82
C ILE A 88 -9.45 13.45 8.86
N GLU A 89 -9.15 14.76 8.80
CA GLU A 89 -10.15 15.83 8.75
C GLU A 89 -11.08 15.70 7.54
N GLU A 90 -10.52 15.51 6.34
CA GLU A 90 -11.29 15.28 5.12
C GLU A 90 -12.23 14.07 5.25
N TRP A 91 -11.76 13.00 5.88
CA TRP A 91 -12.60 11.81 6.12
C TRP A 91 -13.66 12.05 7.21
N MET A 92 -13.39 12.86 8.23
CA MET A 92 -14.39 13.23 9.24
C MET A 92 -15.51 14.10 8.65
N GLU A 93 -15.18 14.97 7.70
CA GLU A 93 -16.17 15.80 6.99
C GLU A 93 -17.03 14.98 6.04
N ASN A 94 -16.45 13.99 5.34
CA ASN A 94 -17.16 13.14 4.40
C ASN A 94 -16.73 11.66 4.56
N PRO A 95 -17.26 10.95 5.57
CA PRO A 95 -16.87 9.59 5.85
C PRO A 95 -17.33 8.67 4.72
N ASN A 96 -16.36 8.01 4.09
CA ASN A 96 -16.60 6.96 3.12
C ASN A 96 -16.11 5.60 3.63
N LEU A 97 -16.87 4.56 3.31
CA LEU A 97 -16.56 3.16 3.65
C LEU A 97 -16.26 2.33 2.39
N THR A 98 -15.82 3.01 1.33
CA THR A 98 -15.61 2.38 0.02
C THR A 98 -14.55 1.30 0.12
N SER A 99 -14.92 0.07 -0.21
CA SER A 99 -13.98 -1.04 -0.26
C SER A 99 -13.02 -0.86 -1.44
N VAL A 100 -11.75 -1.15 -1.20
CA VAL A 100 -10.74 -1.28 -2.27
C VAL A 100 -10.92 -2.59 -3.06
N GLN A 101 -11.76 -3.51 -2.59
CA GLN A 101 -12.08 -4.74 -3.31
C GLN A 101 -13.01 -4.44 -4.49
N GLY A 102 -12.68 -4.98 -5.66
CA GLY A 102 -13.50 -4.86 -6.86
C GLY A 102 -13.29 -3.56 -7.65
N ILE A 103 -12.36 -2.69 -7.23
CA ILE A 103 -11.95 -1.54 -8.03
C ILE A 103 -11.15 -2.06 -9.24
N ALA A 104 -11.62 -1.76 -10.44
CA ALA A 104 -10.95 -2.13 -11.68
C ALA A 104 -9.53 -1.55 -11.74
N ASN A 105 -8.59 -2.33 -12.27
CA ASN A 105 -7.19 -1.90 -12.47
C ASN A 105 -6.47 -1.43 -11.19
N HIS A 106 -6.99 -1.80 -10.02
CA HIS A 106 -6.41 -1.47 -8.73
C HIS A 106 -5.49 -2.60 -8.23
N ILE A 107 -4.41 -2.22 -7.57
CA ILE A 107 -3.46 -3.13 -6.93
C ILE A 107 -3.22 -2.63 -5.50
N LEU A 108 -3.50 -3.48 -4.51
CA LEU A 108 -3.21 -3.22 -3.10
C LEU A 108 -2.10 -4.16 -2.63
N ILE A 109 -0.88 -3.62 -2.51
CA ILE A 109 0.23 -4.35 -1.89
C ILE A 109 0.17 -4.08 -0.39
N GLY A 110 -0.13 -5.12 0.39
CA GLY A 110 -0.10 -5.08 1.85
C GLY A 110 0.93 -6.05 2.38
N SER A 111 0.85 -6.32 3.69
CA SER A 111 1.92 -6.95 4.46
C SER A 111 3.11 -6.00 4.67
N SER A 112 3.97 -6.35 5.61
CA SER A 112 5.19 -5.58 5.89
C SER A 112 6.24 -6.51 6.48
N PRO A 113 7.49 -6.47 5.97
CA PRO A 113 8.58 -7.26 6.53
C PRO A 113 8.96 -6.81 7.95
N ARG A 114 8.43 -5.68 8.43
CA ARG A 114 8.70 -5.14 9.76
C ARG A 114 7.94 -5.88 10.87
N PHE A 115 6.92 -6.67 10.53
CA PHE A 115 6.19 -7.43 11.54
C PHE A 115 7.01 -8.67 11.94
N PRO A 116 7.22 -8.90 13.25
CA PRO A 116 8.08 -9.97 13.76
C PRO A 116 7.43 -11.36 13.71
N VAL A 117 6.76 -11.70 12.60
CA VAL A 117 6.00 -12.95 12.46
C VAL A 117 6.91 -14.18 12.44
N TYR A 118 8.11 -14.08 11.86
CA TYR A 118 9.06 -15.19 11.76
C TYR A 118 9.88 -15.44 13.03
N VAL A 119 9.80 -14.54 14.02
CA VAL A 119 10.50 -14.68 15.32
C VAL A 119 9.55 -15.01 16.47
N SER A 120 8.27 -15.23 16.18
CA SER A 120 7.26 -15.59 17.18
C SER A 120 7.39 -17.06 17.57
N ASP A 121 7.83 -17.34 18.79
CA ASP A 121 7.97 -18.69 19.34
C ASP A 121 7.06 -18.87 20.56
N PHE A 122 6.20 -19.89 20.50
CA PHE A 122 5.25 -20.25 21.57
C PHE A 122 5.70 -21.47 22.38
N GLY A 123 6.98 -21.87 22.28
CA GLY A 123 7.55 -23.06 22.91
C GLY A 123 7.75 -24.25 21.95
N PHE A 124 7.50 -24.04 20.65
CA PHE A 124 7.61 -25.08 19.61
C PHE A 124 8.70 -24.76 18.58
N GLY A 125 9.45 -23.67 18.79
CA GLY A 125 10.38 -23.10 17.81
C GLY A 125 9.71 -22.07 16.89
N PRO A 126 10.51 -21.35 16.08
CA PRO A 126 10.01 -20.34 15.17
C PRO A 126 9.20 -20.94 14.01
N PRO A 127 8.34 -20.14 13.34
CA PRO A 127 7.51 -20.65 12.26
C PRO A 127 8.33 -21.06 11.04
N MET A 128 8.06 -22.25 10.51
CA MET A 128 8.65 -22.72 9.25
C MET A 128 8.19 -21.91 8.02
N CYS A 129 6.96 -21.40 8.04
CA CYS A 129 6.42 -20.54 6.98
C CYS A 129 5.29 -19.65 7.50
N VAL A 130 5.12 -18.47 6.91
CA VAL A 130 4.00 -17.55 7.20
C VAL A 130 3.23 -17.28 5.91
N ARG A 131 1.90 -17.40 5.95
CA ARG A 131 1.02 -17.22 4.78
C ARG A 131 -0.21 -16.41 5.15
N SER A 132 -0.76 -15.69 4.18
CA SER A 132 -2.03 -14.98 4.33
C SER A 132 -3.24 -15.93 4.14
N GLY A 133 -4.26 -15.73 4.97
CA GLY A 133 -5.53 -16.47 4.89
C GLY A 133 -6.36 -16.12 3.64
N ARG A 134 -7.32 -16.98 3.27
CA ARG A 134 -8.13 -16.84 2.05
C ARG A 134 -9.03 -15.60 2.05
N GLY A 135 -9.52 -15.16 3.21
CA GLY A 135 -10.46 -14.03 3.33
C GLY A 135 -9.92 -12.69 2.82
N ASN A 136 -8.59 -12.54 2.75
CA ASN A 136 -7.95 -11.33 2.23
C ASN A 136 -7.47 -11.46 0.78
N LYS A 137 -7.88 -12.51 0.04
CA LYS A 137 -7.44 -12.75 -1.35
C LYS A 137 -8.53 -12.33 -2.33
N TYR A 138 -8.24 -11.33 -3.14
CA TYR A 138 -9.10 -10.84 -4.22
C TYR A 138 -8.22 -10.28 -5.36
N ASP A 139 -8.80 -10.05 -6.54
CA ASP A 139 -8.05 -9.50 -7.67
C ASP A 139 -7.36 -8.17 -7.30
N GLY A 140 -6.08 -8.04 -7.66
CA GLY A 140 -5.26 -6.88 -7.30
C GLY A 140 -4.66 -6.91 -5.89
N LYS A 141 -5.00 -7.86 -5.00
CA LYS A 141 -4.35 -7.97 -3.69
C LYS A 141 -3.00 -8.70 -3.80
N VAL A 142 -1.95 -8.09 -3.25
CA VAL A 142 -0.63 -8.72 -3.04
C VAL A 142 -0.30 -8.72 -1.53
N THR A 143 0.19 -9.84 -0.98
CA THR A 143 0.50 -10.02 0.46
C THR A 143 1.76 -10.83 0.66
#